data_AF-A0A075FI69-F1
#
_entry.id   AF-A0A075FI69-F1
#
_cell.length_a   1.000
_cell.length_b   1.000
_cell.length_c   1.000
_cell.angle_alpha   90.00
_cell.angle_beta   90.00
_cell.angle_gamma   90.00
#
_symmetry.space_group_name_H-M   'P 1'
#
loop_
_entity.id
_entity.type
_entity.pdbx_description
1 polymer ?
#
loop_
_entity_poly.entity_id
_entity_poly.type
_entity_poly.pdbx_seq_one_letter_code
_entity_poly.pdbx_strand_id
1 'polypeptide(L)'
;MAASEAVAATEAVYETAREKAKAARATSEAVWKAEYEAAKAEAGEARPTGQFSDKRKQDRIFRREMGEPEFFLMDTGPVKSILTGDEIEEITRKVQTPKDQTPQYNPENVLSPEFGGGSNYETGITDLIEEAKQKLDKLLNDPEATQQEIELAKLDLKKLNYLYDNYNMGMNVFRTAKGGRDTLRE
;
A
#
# COMPACT_ATOMS: atom_id res chain seq x y z
N MET A 1 27.40 55.76 -1.91
CA MET A 1 28.43 54.79 -2.34
C MET A 1 28.43 53.47 -1.56
N ALA A 2 27.49 53.19 -0.64
CA ALA A 2 27.49 51.94 0.15
C ALA A 2 26.62 50.81 -0.42
N ALA A 3 25.63 51.13 -1.28
CA ALA A 3 24.71 50.12 -1.82
C ALA A 3 25.32 49.30 -2.98
N SER A 4 26.27 49.86 -3.73
CA SER A 4 26.92 49.19 -4.87
C SER A 4 27.96 48.15 -4.44
N GLU A 5 28.65 48.36 -3.31
CA GLU A 5 29.62 47.40 -2.77
C GLU A 5 28.93 46.18 -2.13
N ALA A 6 27.77 46.37 -1.51
CA ALA A 6 26.98 45.28 -0.94
C ALA A 6 26.43 44.32 -2.01
N VAL A 7 26.01 44.84 -3.17
CA VAL A 7 25.53 44.03 -4.30
C VAL A 7 26.68 43.21 -4.91
N ALA A 8 27.85 43.84 -5.10
CA ALA A 8 29.04 43.16 -5.61
C ALA A 8 29.53 42.04 -4.67
N ALA A 9 29.44 42.24 -3.34
CA ALA A 9 29.76 41.20 -2.37
C ALA A 9 28.79 40.02 -2.44
N THR A 10 27.49 40.27 -2.65
CA THR A 10 26.50 39.18 -2.80
C THR A 10 26.64 38.40 -4.10
N GLU A 11 27.01 39.06 -5.20
CA GLU A 11 27.26 38.40 -6.48
C GLU A 11 28.51 37.50 -6.42
N ALA A 12 29.57 37.94 -5.73
CA ALA A 12 30.77 37.12 -5.50
C ALA A 12 30.46 35.87 -4.65
N VAL A 13 29.63 35.99 -3.61
CA VAL A 13 29.20 34.85 -2.80
C VAL A 13 28.34 33.88 -3.61
N TYR A 14 27.45 34.39 -4.47
CA TYR A 14 26.62 33.55 -5.33
C TYR A 14 27.44 32.75 -6.37
N GLU A 15 28.43 33.38 -7.01
CA GLU A 15 29.29 32.67 -7.96
C GLU A 15 30.16 31.61 -7.28
N THR A 16 30.70 31.88 -6.08
CA THR A 16 31.43 30.83 -5.33
C THR A 16 30.54 29.66 -4.89
N ALA A 17 29.27 29.92 -4.55
CA ALA A 17 28.30 28.87 -4.24
C ALA A 17 27.94 28.04 -5.49
N ARG A 18 27.83 28.68 -6.65
CA ARG A 18 27.57 28.04 -7.93
C ARG A 18 28.73 27.15 -8.38
N GLU A 19 29.97 27.58 -8.18
CA GLU A 19 31.15 26.77 -8.45
C GLU A 19 31.24 25.55 -7.53
N LYS A 20 30.96 25.72 -6.23
CA LYS A 20 30.88 24.60 -5.28
C LYS A 20 29.80 23.59 -5.66
N ALA A 21 28.63 24.05 -6.13
CA ALA A 21 27.55 23.17 -6.59
C ALA A 21 27.94 22.39 -7.86
N LYS A 22 28.65 23.02 -8.80
CA LYS A 22 29.20 22.34 -9.99
C LYS A 22 30.25 21.29 -9.61
N ALA A 23 31.14 21.61 -8.68
CA ALA A 23 32.15 20.67 -8.18
C ALA A 23 31.49 19.46 -7.49
N ALA A 24 30.47 19.68 -6.65
CA ALA A 24 29.74 18.61 -5.98
C ALA A 24 29.03 17.68 -6.99
N ARG A 25 28.40 18.23 -8.04
CA ARG A 25 27.79 17.44 -9.12
C ARG A 25 28.81 16.61 -9.88
N ALA A 26 29.95 17.20 -10.24
CA ALA A 26 31.03 16.48 -10.92
C ALA A 26 31.58 15.32 -10.05
N THR A 27 31.71 15.52 -8.73
CA THR A 27 32.12 14.45 -7.83
C THR A 27 31.07 13.35 -7.71
N SER A 28 29.78 13.68 -7.65
CA SER A 28 28.72 12.65 -7.59
C SER A 28 28.58 11.86 -8.89
N GLU A 29 28.76 12.49 -10.04
CA GLU A 29 28.72 11.80 -11.34
C GLU A 29 29.93 10.87 -11.51
N ALA A 30 31.11 11.26 -11.02
CA ALA A 30 32.29 10.41 -11.03
C ALA A 30 32.13 9.18 -10.12
N VAL A 31 31.56 9.35 -8.93
CA VAL A 31 31.25 8.24 -8.00
C VAL A 31 30.22 7.30 -8.63
N TRP A 32 29.12 7.85 -9.18
CA TRP A 32 28.08 7.04 -9.82
C TRP A 32 28.61 6.23 -11.01
N LYS A 33 29.51 6.81 -11.81
CA LYS A 33 30.12 6.13 -12.95
C LYS A 33 31.07 5.01 -12.51
N ALA A 34 31.83 5.21 -11.43
CA ALA A 34 32.70 4.19 -10.86
C ALA A 34 31.90 3.02 -10.27
N GLU A 35 30.81 3.31 -9.56
CA GLU A 35 29.91 2.29 -9.01
C GLU A 35 29.19 1.51 -10.13
N TYR A 36 28.76 2.18 -11.20
CA TYR A 36 28.16 1.51 -12.36
C TYR A 36 29.14 0.59 -13.08
N GLU A 37 30.40 1.01 -13.27
CA GLU A 37 31.42 0.15 -13.87
C GLU A 37 31.81 -1.02 -12.97
N ALA A 38 31.89 -0.82 -11.65
CA ALA A 38 32.11 -1.91 -10.69
C ALA A 38 30.96 -2.93 -10.71
N ALA A 39 29.71 -2.47 -10.71
CA ALA A 39 28.53 -3.33 -10.81
C ALA A 39 28.48 -4.09 -12.15
N LYS A 40 28.95 -3.48 -13.24
CA LYS A 40 29.07 -4.13 -14.55
C LYS A 40 30.17 -5.20 -14.56
N ALA A 41 31.26 -5.01 -13.80
CA ALA A 41 32.33 -5.99 -13.68
C ALA A 41 31.95 -7.17 -12.77
N GLU A 42 31.15 -6.92 -11.73
CA GLU A 42 30.63 -7.95 -10.81
C GLU A 42 29.48 -8.76 -11.42
N ALA A 43 28.71 -8.15 -12.33
CA ALA A 43 27.82 -8.86 -13.24
C ALA A 43 28.66 -9.65 -14.28
N GLY A 44 29.21 -10.77 -13.83
CA GLY A 44 30.15 -11.62 -14.56
C GLY A 44 29.76 -11.95 -16.00
N GLU A 45 30.79 -12.24 -16.80
CA GLU A 45 30.77 -12.48 -18.25
C GLU A 45 29.48 -13.15 -18.76
N ALA A 46 28.93 -12.58 -19.84
CA ALA A 46 27.91 -13.23 -20.63
C ALA A 46 28.45 -14.59 -21.08
N ARG A 47 27.91 -15.68 -20.51
CA ARG A 47 28.26 -17.04 -20.87
C ARG A 47 28.16 -17.17 -22.40
N PRO A 48 29.21 -17.64 -23.10
CA PRO A 48 29.18 -17.76 -24.55
C PRO A 48 27.98 -18.63 -24.95
N THR A 49 27.10 -18.06 -25.78
CA THR A 49 25.98 -18.75 -26.39
C THR A 49 26.53 -19.90 -27.25
N GLY A 50 26.51 -21.12 -26.72
CA GLY A 50 27.01 -22.29 -27.43
C GLY A 50 27.38 -23.52 -26.60
N GLN A 51 27.43 -23.45 -25.27
CA GLN A 51 27.69 -24.62 -24.41
C GLN A 51 26.45 -25.11 -23.65
N PHE A 52 25.29 -25.16 -24.32
CA PHE A 52 24.16 -25.94 -23.80
C PHE A 52 24.42 -27.41 -24.16
N SER A 53 25.20 -28.11 -23.34
CA SER A 53 25.16 -29.57 -23.35
C SER A 53 23.73 -29.99 -22.99
N ASP A 54 23.12 -30.88 -23.78
CA ASP A 54 21.74 -31.34 -23.59
C ASP A 54 21.51 -31.83 -22.15
N LYS A 55 20.96 -30.94 -21.31
CA LYS A 55 20.87 -31.09 -19.85
C LYS A 55 19.82 -32.09 -19.38
N ARG A 56 19.27 -32.94 -20.25
CA ARG A 56 18.28 -33.94 -19.83
C ARG A 56 18.85 -35.04 -18.91
N LYS A 57 20.18 -35.18 -18.82
CA LYS A 57 20.82 -36.21 -17.97
C LYS A 57 21.50 -35.68 -16.70
N GLN A 58 21.81 -34.39 -16.58
CA GLN A 58 22.53 -33.85 -15.41
C GLN A 58 21.60 -33.43 -14.25
N ASP A 59 20.33 -33.15 -14.52
CA ASP A 59 19.37 -32.74 -13.47
C ASP A 59 18.91 -33.88 -12.54
N ARG A 60 19.41 -35.11 -12.74
CA ARG A 60 19.12 -36.25 -11.86
C ARG A 60 20.06 -36.37 -10.67
N ILE A 61 21.21 -35.69 -10.67
CA ILE A 61 22.19 -35.80 -9.59
C ILE A 61 21.79 -34.90 -8.41
N PHE A 62 21.27 -33.70 -8.67
CA PHE A 62 20.87 -32.75 -7.62
C PHE A 62 19.52 -33.02 -6.96
N ARG A 63 18.70 -33.96 -7.48
CA ARG A 63 17.43 -34.36 -6.83
C ARG A 63 17.58 -35.42 -5.74
N ARG A 64 18.74 -36.08 -5.63
CA ARG A 64 18.98 -37.09 -4.58
C ARG A 64 19.82 -36.59 -3.40
N GLU A 65 20.67 -35.59 -3.59
CA GLU A 65 21.52 -35.05 -2.51
C GLU A 65 20.82 -33.98 -1.65
N MET A 66 19.95 -33.16 -2.24
CA MET A 66 19.09 -32.26 -1.49
C MET A 66 17.70 -32.86 -1.56
N GLY A 67 17.36 -33.68 -0.56
CA GLY A 67 16.08 -34.39 -0.47
C GLY A 67 14.93 -33.54 -1.00
N GLU A 68 14.14 -34.13 -1.89
CA GLU A 68 13.06 -33.46 -2.62
C GLU A 68 12.33 -32.49 -1.67
N PRO A 69 12.24 -31.18 -1.97
CA PRO A 69 11.39 -30.33 -1.17
C PRO A 69 10.00 -30.94 -1.21
N GLU A 70 9.41 -31.19 -0.03
CA GLU A 70 8.10 -31.85 0.16
C GLU A 70 6.98 -31.28 -0.73
N PHE A 71 7.21 -30.08 -1.28
CA PHE A 71 6.44 -29.45 -2.35
C PHE A 71 6.08 -30.34 -3.55
N PHE A 72 6.95 -31.27 -4.01
CA PHE A 72 6.63 -32.17 -5.14
C PHE A 72 5.99 -33.50 -4.73
N LEU A 73 5.90 -33.79 -3.43
CA LEU A 73 5.02 -34.83 -2.90
C LEU A 73 3.57 -34.34 -2.76
N MET A 74 3.23 -33.18 -3.33
CA MET A 74 1.84 -32.74 -3.38
C MET A 74 1.06 -33.61 -4.37
N ASP A 75 0.28 -34.52 -3.77
CA ASP A 75 -0.92 -35.16 -4.30
C ASP A 75 -1.10 -35.03 -5.82
N THR A 76 -0.80 -36.11 -6.55
CA THR A 76 -1.65 -36.44 -7.71
C THR A 76 -3.04 -36.70 -7.15
N GLY A 77 -3.78 -35.61 -6.90
CA GLY A 77 -5.16 -35.66 -6.47
C GLY A 77 -5.94 -36.55 -7.43
N PRO A 78 -7.05 -37.16 -6.97
CA PRO A 78 -7.78 -38.13 -7.77
C PRO A 78 -8.06 -37.54 -9.16
N VAL A 79 -7.64 -38.27 -10.21
CA VAL A 79 -7.98 -37.93 -11.59
C VAL A 79 -9.49 -37.77 -11.62
N LYS A 80 -9.98 -36.56 -11.92
CA LYS A 80 -11.43 -36.29 -11.97
C LYS A 80 -12.06 -37.35 -12.86
N SER A 81 -13.00 -38.13 -12.31
CA SER A 81 -13.73 -39.13 -13.08
C SER A 81 -14.42 -38.45 -14.26
N ILE A 82 -14.41 -39.10 -15.41
CA ILE A 82 -15.20 -38.64 -16.57
C ILE A 82 -16.67 -38.67 -16.11
N LEU A 83 -17.33 -37.51 -16.16
CA LEU A 83 -18.74 -37.40 -15.83
C LEU A 83 -19.54 -38.33 -16.75
N THR A 84 -20.48 -39.07 -16.17
CA THR A 84 -21.44 -39.89 -16.89
C THR A 84 -22.39 -38.99 -17.70
N GLY A 85 -23.02 -39.54 -18.75
CA GLY A 85 -23.95 -38.78 -19.60
C GLY A 85 -25.06 -38.09 -18.80
N ASP A 86 -25.62 -38.80 -17.82
CA ASP A 86 -26.68 -38.29 -16.94
C ASP A 86 -26.20 -37.10 -16.08
N GLU A 87 -24.96 -37.15 -15.57
CA GLU A 87 -24.35 -36.04 -14.82
C GLU A 87 -24.14 -34.81 -15.71
N ILE A 88 -23.78 -35.02 -16.98
CA ILE A 88 -23.64 -33.94 -17.97
C ILE A 88 -25.00 -33.30 -18.26
N GLU A 89 -26.05 -34.08 -18.40
CA GLU A 89 -27.42 -33.58 -18.61
C GLU A 89 -27.94 -32.80 -17.40
N GLU A 90 -27.68 -33.29 -16.18
CA GLU A 90 -28.02 -32.56 -14.96
C GLU A 90 -27.29 -31.22 -14.84
N ILE A 91 -25.99 -31.18 -15.14
CA ILE A 91 -25.21 -29.95 -15.16
C ILE A 91 -25.77 -29.01 -16.23
N THR A 92 -26.09 -29.53 -17.42
CA THR A 92 -26.67 -28.74 -18.52
C THR A 92 -28.00 -28.11 -18.10
N ARG A 93 -28.86 -28.87 -17.43
CA ARG A 93 -30.15 -28.38 -16.91
C ARG A 93 -29.97 -27.32 -15.80
N LYS A 94 -28.98 -27.50 -14.92
CA LYS A 94 -28.62 -26.50 -13.89
C LYS A 94 -28.09 -25.21 -14.52
N VAL A 95 -27.31 -25.30 -15.60
CA VAL A 95 -26.76 -24.14 -16.32
C VAL A 95 -27.81 -23.38 -17.14
N GLN A 96 -28.82 -24.07 -17.69
CA GLN A 96 -29.93 -23.43 -18.41
C GLN A 96 -30.72 -22.42 -17.56
N THR A 97 -30.69 -22.55 -16.24
CA THR A 97 -31.35 -21.63 -15.31
C THR A 97 -30.30 -20.97 -14.41
N PRO A 98 -29.75 -19.79 -14.80
CA PRO A 98 -28.77 -19.10 -13.97
C PRO A 98 -29.39 -18.76 -12.62
N LYS A 99 -28.80 -19.27 -11.54
CA LYS A 99 -29.15 -18.88 -10.18
C LYS A 99 -28.52 -17.54 -9.87
N ASP A 100 -29.27 -16.69 -9.18
CA ASP A 100 -28.72 -15.47 -8.61
C ASP A 100 -27.61 -15.83 -7.60
N GLN A 101 -26.39 -15.38 -7.87
CA GLN A 101 -25.23 -15.57 -7.00
C GLN A 101 -24.96 -14.33 -6.16
N THR A 102 -25.83 -13.32 -6.21
CA THR A 102 -25.67 -12.16 -5.34
C THR A 102 -25.79 -12.58 -3.88
N PRO A 103 -24.80 -12.25 -3.03
CA PRO A 103 -24.92 -12.51 -1.61
C PRO A 103 -26.13 -11.76 -1.05
N GLN A 104 -26.93 -12.40 -0.21
CA GLN A 104 -28.09 -11.77 0.40
C GLN A 104 -27.64 -10.63 1.31
N TYR A 105 -28.05 -9.40 1.00
CA TYR A 105 -27.75 -8.23 1.82
C TYR A 105 -28.63 -8.21 3.07
N ASN A 106 -28.05 -8.50 4.23
CA ASN A 106 -28.71 -8.42 5.53
C ASN A 106 -27.90 -7.52 6.48
N PRO A 107 -28.05 -6.19 6.40
CA PRO A 107 -27.32 -5.27 7.26
C PRO A 107 -27.79 -5.38 8.70
N GLU A 108 -26.84 -5.49 9.63
CA GLU A 108 -27.11 -5.42 11.06
C GLU A 108 -27.22 -3.94 11.48
N ASN A 109 -28.07 -3.67 12.48
CA ASN A 109 -28.16 -2.39 13.20
C ASN A 109 -28.49 -1.15 12.32
N VAL A 110 -29.34 -1.33 11.32
CA VAL A 110 -29.76 -0.23 10.44
C VAL A 110 -30.51 0.85 11.24
N LEU A 111 -29.91 2.04 11.35
CA LEU A 111 -30.52 3.19 12.03
C LEU A 111 -30.94 2.89 13.48
N SER A 112 -30.24 1.97 14.17
CA SER A 112 -30.61 1.67 15.54
C SER A 112 -30.34 2.88 16.46
N PRO A 113 -31.22 3.16 17.44
CA PRO A 113 -31.02 4.26 18.38
C PRO A 113 -29.74 4.12 19.21
N GLU A 114 -29.31 2.88 19.49
CA GLU A 114 -28.09 2.60 20.28
C GLU A 114 -26.83 3.21 19.65
N PHE A 115 -26.75 3.26 18.32
CA PHE A 115 -25.65 3.90 17.60
C PHE A 115 -25.99 5.34 17.20
N GLY A 116 -27.01 5.96 17.81
CA GLY A 116 -27.47 7.32 17.49
C GLY A 116 -27.94 7.46 16.03
N GLY A 117 -28.46 6.35 15.48
CA GLY A 117 -28.76 6.19 14.07
C GLY A 117 -27.53 6.33 13.17
N GLY A 118 -26.30 6.31 13.71
CA GLY A 118 -24.98 6.42 13.06
C GLY A 118 -24.83 5.53 11.81
N SER A 119 -24.08 6.00 10.81
CA SER A 119 -23.58 5.08 9.78
C SER A 119 -22.29 4.44 10.29
N ASN A 120 -21.98 3.21 9.85
CA ASN A 120 -20.71 2.54 10.20
C ASN A 120 -19.47 3.38 9.82
N TYR A 121 -19.63 4.28 8.86
CA TYR A 121 -18.58 5.23 8.48
C TYR A 121 -18.37 6.32 9.54
N GLU A 122 -19.44 6.89 10.10
CA GLU A 122 -19.36 7.90 11.16
C GLU A 122 -18.66 7.34 12.39
N THR A 123 -19.10 6.16 12.85
CA THR A 123 -18.53 5.49 14.03
C THR A 123 -17.09 5.08 13.78
N GLY A 124 -16.79 4.51 12.61
CA GLY A 124 -15.42 4.13 12.26
C GLY A 124 -14.46 5.33 12.22
N ILE A 125 -14.89 6.49 11.74
CA ILE A 125 -14.05 7.69 11.78
C ILE A 125 -13.83 8.18 13.21
N THR A 126 -14.87 8.20 14.06
CA THR A 126 -14.70 8.63 15.44
C THR A 126 -13.72 7.74 16.19
N ASP A 127 -13.82 6.43 16.01
CA ASP A 127 -12.91 5.45 16.62
C ASP A 127 -11.46 5.70 16.16
N LEU A 128 -11.25 5.90 14.85
CA LEU A 128 -9.93 6.22 14.30
C LEU A 128 -9.38 7.56 14.82
N ILE A 129 -10.24 8.56 15.02
CA ILE A 129 -9.84 9.86 15.61
C ILE A 129 -9.38 9.65 17.06
N GLU A 130 -10.10 8.85 17.84
CA GLU A 130 -9.72 8.54 19.22
C GLU A 130 -8.41 7.77 19.29
N GLU A 131 -8.23 6.75 18.45
CA GLU A 131 -6.96 6.03 18.33
C GLU A 131 -5.81 6.96 17.92
N ALA A 132 -6.03 7.87 16.96
CA ALA A 132 -5.02 8.82 16.51
C ALA A 132 -4.63 9.81 17.61
N LYS A 133 -5.60 10.28 18.41
CA LYS A 133 -5.34 11.11 19.61
C LYS A 133 -4.51 10.35 20.63
N GLN A 134 -4.88 9.12 20.96
CA GLN A 134 -4.12 8.29 21.90
C GLN A 134 -2.68 8.05 21.42
N LYS A 135 -2.48 7.81 20.11
CA LYS A 135 -1.14 7.66 19.53
C LYS A 135 -0.33 8.94 19.65
N LEU A 136 -0.93 10.09 19.36
CA LEU A 136 -0.28 11.39 19.50
C LEU A 136 0.10 11.67 20.96
N ASP A 137 -0.79 11.37 21.90
CA ASP A 137 -0.52 11.55 23.33
C ASP A 137 0.62 10.63 23.81
N LYS A 138 0.70 9.39 23.32
CA LYS A 138 1.83 8.49 23.61
C LYS A 138 3.15 9.08 23.09
N LEU A 139 3.18 9.51 21.82
CA LEU A 139 4.38 10.12 21.22
C LEU A 139 4.82 11.41 21.91
N LEU A 140 3.89 12.19 22.48
CA LEU A 140 4.24 13.38 23.25
C LEU A 140 4.83 13.06 24.63
N ASN A 141 4.49 11.91 25.21
CA ASN A 141 5.01 11.46 26.49
C ASN A 141 6.32 10.66 26.35
N ASP A 142 6.62 10.15 25.16
CA ASP A 142 7.83 9.37 24.87
C ASP A 142 9.05 10.28 24.59
N PRO A 143 10.12 10.21 25.40
CA PRO A 143 11.29 11.08 25.23
C PRO A 143 12.17 10.72 24.03
N GLU A 144 11.96 9.55 23.41
CA GLU A 144 12.68 9.09 22.20
C GLU A 144 11.93 9.41 20.90
N ALA A 145 10.71 9.97 20.97
CA ALA A 145 9.90 10.23 19.79
C ALA A 145 10.55 11.27 18.87
N THR A 146 10.52 11.01 17.56
CA THR A 146 11.09 11.93 16.58
C THR A 146 10.09 13.06 16.27
N GLN A 147 10.58 14.30 16.12
CA GLN A 147 9.72 15.45 15.77
C GLN A 147 8.89 15.20 14.50
N GLN A 148 9.46 14.51 13.51
CA GLN A 148 8.78 14.16 12.26
C GLN A 148 7.58 13.23 12.51
N GLU A 149 7.69 12.27 13.44
CA GLU A 149 6.61 11.34 13.77
C GLU A 149 5.46 12.08 14.46
N ILE A 150 5.78 13.03 15.35
CA ILE A 150 4.79 13.88 16.01
C ILE A 150 4.06 14.76 14.99
N GLU A 151 4.78 15.34 14.03
CA GLU A 151 4.19 16.14 12.95
C GLU A 151 3.29 15.31 12.04
N LEU A 152 3.73 14.10 11.68
CA LEU A 152 2.94 13.16 10.89
C LEU A 152 1.64 12.77 11.61
N ALA A 153 1.73 12.41 12.90
CA ALA A 153 0.56 12.09 13.71
C ALA A 153 -0.43 13.26 13.82
N LYS A 154 0.07 14.50 13.93
CA LYS A 154 -0.77 15.71 13.90
C LYS A 154 -1.47 15.89 12.56
N LEU A 155 -0.77 15.65 11.44
CA LEU A 155 -1.36 15.74 10.11
C LEU A 155 -2.43 14.67 9.88
N ASP A 156 -2.19 13.45 10.34
CA ASP A 156 -3.17 12.36 10.26
C ASP A 156 -4.43 12.68 11.05
N LEU A 157 -4.29 13.16 12.29
CA LEU A 157 -5.42 13.61 13.11
C LEU A 157 -6.21 14.73 12.40
N LYS A 158 -5.50 15.72 11.85
CA LYS A 158 -6.12 16.82 11.10
C LYS A 158 -6.89 16.31 9.89
N LYS A 159 -6.34 15.34 9.14
CA LYS A 159 -6.99 14.72 8.00
C LYS A 159 -8.27 13.96 8.41
N LEU A 160 -8.22 13.20 9.50
CA LEU A 160 -9.39 12.48 10.02
C LEU A 160 -10.50 13.44 10.44
N ASN A 161 -10.17 14.54 11.13
CA ASN A 161 -11.14 15.58 11.47
C ASN A 161 -11.78 16.19 10.22
N TYR A 162 -11.00 16.48 9.16
CA TYR A 162 -11.58 16.98 7.92
C TYR A 162 -12.54 16.00 7.25
N LEU A 163 -12.25 14.70 7.30
CA LEU A 163 -13.16 13.69 6.78
C LEU A 163 -14.46 13.64 7.59
N TYR A 164 -14.35 13.69 8.92
CA TYR A 164 -15.49 13.76 9.82
C TYR A 164 -16.37 14.99 9.54
N ASP A 165 -15.76 16.17 9.46
CA ASP A 165 -16.45 17.44 9.24
C ASP A 165 -17.10 17.50 7.85
N ASN A 166 -16.37 17.09 6.80
CA ASN A 166 -16.90 17.07 5.43
C ASN A 166 -18.12 16.15 5.34
N TYR A 167 -18.00 14.94 5.88
CA TYR A 167 -19.11 14.00 5.89
C TYR A 167 -20.31 14.56 6.66
N ASN A 168 -20.09 15.17 7.82
CA ASN A 168 -21.16 15.78 8.59
C ASN A 168 -21.82 16.94 7.85
N MET A 169 -21.04 17.80 7.20
CA MET A 169 -21.56 18.88 6.37
C MET A 169 -22.43 18.33 5.23
N GLY A 170 -21.97 17.29 4.52
CA GLY A 170 -22.74 16.66 3.44
C GLY A 170 -24.03 15.98 3.96
N MET A 171 -23.99 15.42 5.17
CA MET A 171 -25.12 14.71 5.75
C MET A 171 -26.15 15.59 6.44
N ASN A 172 -25.86 16.87 6.70
CA ASN A 172 -26.79 17.79 7.37
C ASN A 172 -28.15 17.91 6.67
N VAL A 173 -28.17 17.82 5.33
CA VAL A 173 -29.43 17.86 4.56
C VAL A 173 -30.30 16.62 4.84
N PHE A 174 -29.70 15.45 5.05
CA PHE A 174 -30.42 14.22 5.35
C PHE A 174 -30.81 14.10 6.82
N ARG A 175 -30.07 14.77 7.71
CA ARG A 175 -30.35 14.77 9.16
C ARG A 175 -31.50 15.69 9.54
N THR A 176 -31.53 16.89 8.94
CA THR A 176 -32.52 17.94 9.22
C THR A 176 -33.82 17.80 8.42
N ALA A 177 -33.86 16.92 7.42
CA ALA A 177 -35.08 16.64 6.65
C ALA A 177 -36.18 16.04 7.55
N LYS A 178 -37.45 16.22 7.16
CA LYS A 178 -38.59 15.67 7.89
C LYS A 178 -38.52 14.13 7.89
N GLY A 179 -38.42 13.52 9.08
CA GLY A 179 -38.18 12.08 9.23
C GLY A 179 -36.71 11.67 9.13
N GLY A 180 -35.79 12.64 9.22
CA GLY A 180 -34.34 12.44 9.23
C GLY A 180 -33.81 11.89 10.56
N ARG A 181 -32.49 11.70 10.61
CA ARG A 181 -31.79 11.01 11.72
C ARG A 181 -31.69 11.84 13.00
N ASP A 182 -31.92 13.15 12.96
CA ASP A 182 -31.82 14.00 14.17
C ASP A 182 -32.85 13.61 15.24
N THR A 183 -34.00 13.05 14.85
CA THR A 183 -35.01 12.55 15.81
C THR A 183 -34.63 11.24 16.49
N LEU A 184 -33.51 10.60 16.10
CA LEU A 184 -33.04 9.32 16.66
C LEU A 184 -31.93 9.51 17.71
N ARG A 185 -31.51 10.74 17.97
CA ARG A 185 -30.46 11.08 18.94
C ARG A 185 -30.99 11.68 20.26
N GLU A 186 -32.31 11.78 20.40
CA GLU A 186 -33.00 12.10 21.67
C GLU A 186 -33.22 10.85 22.52
#